data_AF-A0A081D8I3-F1
#
_entry.id   AF-A0A081D8I3-F1
#
_cell.length_a   1.000
_cell.length_b   1.000
_cell.length_c   1.000
_cell.angle_alpha   90.00
_cell.angle_beta   90.00
_cell.angle_gamma   90.00
#
_symmetry.space_group_name_H-M   'P 1'
#
loop_
_entity.id
_entity.type
_entity.pdbx_description
1 polymer ?
#
loop_
_entity_poly.entity_id
_entity_poly.type
_entity_poly.pdbx_seq_one_letter_code
_entity_poly.pdbx_strand_id
1 'polypeptide(L)' 'MGFKRHQVRLMMGALFDLGMHKITLDDFKETLDGSKKIHLSHIAPASGLMLYRMELSKSES' A
#
# COMPACT_ATOMS: atom_id res chain seq x y z
N MET A 1 6.37 14.64 4.25
CA MET A 1 5.80 13.47 4.98
C MET A 1 5.95 12.22 4.12
N GLY A 2 6.10 11.05 4.73
CA GLY A 2 6.33 9.77 4.03
C GLY A 2 5.22 8.74 4.27
N PHE A 3 5.53 7.47 4.07
CA PHE A 3 4.59 6.35 4.25
C PHE A 3 4.47 5.92 5.72
N LYS A 4 3.28 5.47 6.14
CA LYS A 4 3.07 4.84 7.46
C LYS A 4 3.77 3.47 7.51
N ARG A 5 3.96 2.93 8.72
CA ARG A 5 4.55 1.60 8.93
C ARG A 5 3.77 0.55 8.13
N HIS A 6 4.50 -0.22 7.31
CA HIS A 6 3.97 -1.28 6.44
C HIS A 6 2.96 -0.86 5.38
N GLN A 7 2.67 0.44 5.19
CA GLN A 7 1.60 0.90 4.30
C GLN A 7 1.73 0.36 2.87
N VAL A 8 2.91 0.47 2.25
CA VAL A 8 3.14 -0.03 0.89
C VAL A 8 2.97 -1.55 0.79
N ARG A 9 3.40 -2.29 1.81
CA ARG A 9 3.30 -3.76 1.85
C ARG A 9 1.87 -4.23 2.08
N LEU A 10 1.07 -3.47 2.83
CA LEU A 10 -0.36 -3.71 3.03
C LEU A 10 -1.14 -3.43 1.73
N MET A 11 -0.82 -2.32 1.03
CA MET A 11 -1.40 -2.04 -0.28
C MET A 11 -1.11 -3.16 -1.28
N MET A 12 0.14 -3.65 -1.30
CA MET A 12 0.52 -4.76 -2.16
C MET A 12 -0.17 -6.08 -1.79
N GLY A 13 -0.36 -6.36 -0.49
CA GLY A 13 -1.11 -7.53 -0.04
C GLY A 13 -2.58 -7.50 -0.50
N ALA A 14 -3.24 -6.34 -0.43
CA ALA A 14 -4.59 -6.17 -0.95
C ALA A 14 -4.66 -6.38 -2.47
N LEU A 15 -3.65 -5.92 -3.23
CA LEU A 15 -3.55 -6.19 -4.67
C LEU A 15 -3.32 -7.68 -4.98
N PHE A 16 -2.54 -8.38 -4.17
CA PHE A 16 -2.41 -9.84 -4.31
C PHE A 16 -3.73 -10.55 -4.07
N ASP A 17 -4.47 -10.17 -3.04
CA ASP A 17 -5.78 -10.77 -2.74
C ASP A 17 -6.80 -10.49 -3.85
N LEU A 18 -6.76 -9.30 -4.46
CA LEU A 18 -7.54 -8.98 -5.65
C LEU A 18 -7.15 -9.87 -6.84
N GLY A 19 -5.84 -9.99 -7.14
CA GLY A 19 -5.34 -10.81 -8.25
C GLY A 19 -5.58 -12.31 -8.07
N MET A 20 -5.73 -12.78 -6.83
CA MET A 20 -6.11 -14.15 -6.49
C MET A 20 -7.63 -14.37 -6.42
N HIS A 21 -8.44 -13.37 -6.78
CA HIS A 21 -9.91 -13.41 -6.68
C HIS A 21 -10.44 -13.68 -5.25
N LYS A 22 -9.68 -13.32 -4.21
CA LYS A 22 -10.13 -13.45 -2.80
C LYS A 22 -11.04 -12.29 -2.37
N ILE A 23 -10.88 -11.13 -3.01
CA ILE A 23 -11.73 -9.95 -2.85
C ILE A 23 -12.18 -9.47 -4.22
N THR A 24 -13.31 -8.80 -4.29
CA THR A 24 -13.77 -8.17 -5.53
C THR A 24 -13.06 -6.83 -5.77
N LEU A 25 -13.17 -6.31 -6.99
CA LEU A 25 -12.68 -4.97 -7.29
C LEU A 25 -13.40 -3.89 -6.46
N ASP A 26 -14.68 -4.10 -6.16
CA ASP A 26 -15.44 -3.14 -5.36
C ASP A 26 -15.01 -3.20 -3.90
N ASP A 27 -14.81 -4.40 -3.32
CA ASP A 27 -14.21 -4.53 -1.99
C ASP A 27 -12.85 -3.83 -1.90
N PHE A 28 -12.01 -3.98 -2.93
CA PHE A 28 -10.70 -3.31 -2.99
C PHE A 28 -10.84 -1.79 -3.00
N LYS A 29 -11.78 -1.23 -3.80
CA LYS A 29 -12.03 0.23 -3.82
C LYS A 29 -12.46 0.74 -2.45
N GLU A 30 -13.22 -0.04 -1.71
CA GLU A 30 -13.65 0.35 -0.36
C GLU A 30 -12.46 0.50 0.60
N THR A 31 -11.39 -0.27 0.42
CA THR A 31 -10.16 -0.15 1.23
C THR A 31 -9.44 1.20 1.06
N LEU A 32 -9.73 1.94 -0.01
CA LEU A 32 -9.15 3.25 -0.29
C LEU A 32 -9.90 4.39 0.41
N ASP A 33 -11.12 4.13 0.88
CA ASP A 33 -11.91 5.09 1.64
C ASP A 33 -11.44 5.10 3.10
N GLY A 34 -10.66 6.13 3.46
CA GLY A 34 -10.14 6.31 4.81
C GLY A 34 -11.20 6.57 5.89
N SER A 35 -12.46 6.84 5.51
CA SER A 35 -13.58 6.89 6.46
C SER A 35 -14.03 5.49 6.91
N LYS A 36 -13.76 4.47 6.10
CA LYS A 36 -14.09 3.08 6.38
C LYS A 36 -12.96 2.42 7.17
N LYS A 37 -13.30 1.84 8.32
CA LYS A 37 -12.34 1.11 9.17
C LYS A 37 -12.14 -0.32 8.69
N ILE A 38 -11.59 -0.47 7.48
CA ILE A 38 -11.30 -1.78 6.89
C ILE A 38 -9.91 -2.24 7.33
N HIS A 39 -9.82 -3.46 7.86
CA HIS A 39 -8.56 -4.03 8.32
C HIS A 39 -7.86 -4.81 7.20
N LEU A 40 -6.73 -4.30 6.72
CA LEU A 40 -5.84 -5.03 5.82
C LEU A 40 -4.87 -5.90 6.64
N SER A 41 -4.92 -7.22 6.43
CA SER A 41 -4.12 -8.18 7.20
C SER A 41 -2.99 -8.83 6.39
N HIS A 42 -3.12 -8.90 5.06
CA HIS A 42 -2.09 -9.46 4.21
C HIS A 42 -0.93 -8.47 4.05
N ILE A 43 0.21 -8.78 4.66
CA ILE A 43 1.45 -8.00 4.53
C ILE A 43 2.34 -8.70 3.50
N ALA A 44 2.55 -8.08 2.33
CA ALA A 44 3.46 -8.61 1.31
C ALA A 44 4.89 -8.83 1.87
N PRO A 45 5.68 -9.80 1.38
CA PRO A 45 7.06 -10.03 1.87
C PRO A 45 7.96 -8.79 1.74
N ALA A 46 8.82 -8.55 2.73
CA ALA A 46 9.73 -7.40 2.73
C ALA A 46 10.83 -7.50 1.66
N SER A 47 11.26 -8.72 1.33
CA SER A 47 12.31 -9.01 0.35
C SER A 47 11.98 -8.50 -1.06
N GLY A 48 10.70 -8.34 -1.39
CA GLY A 48 10.26 -7.82 -2.68
C GLY A 48 10.12 -6.29 -2.75
N LEU A 49 10.37 -5.57 -1.66
CA LEU A 49 10.22 -4.11 -1.59
C LEU A 49 11.59 -3.43 -1.62
N MET A 50 11.85 -2.66 -2.68
CA MET A 50 13.09 -1.89 -2.85
C MET A 50 12.79 -0.41 -3.05
N LEU A 51 13.49 0.46 -2.33
CA LEU A 51 13.48 1.90 -2.62
C LEU A 51 14.23 2.13 -3.93
N TYR A 52 13.50 2.49 -4.98
CA TYR A 52 14.09 2.68 -6.30
C TYR A 52 14.76 4.04 -6.49
N ARG A 53 14.12 5.11 -6.02
CA ARG A 53 14.62 6.49 -6.17
C ARG A 53 14.12 7.36 -5.02
N MET A 54 14.94 8.34 -4.65
CA MET A 54 14.57 9.45 -3.78
C MET A 54 15.04 10.75 -4.43
N GLU A 55 14.16 11.74 -4.48
CA GLU A 55 14.45 13.07 -5.04
C GLU A 55 14.44 14.08 -3.90
N LEU A 56 15.49 14.91 -3.85
CA LEU A 56 15.63 16.00 -2.87
C LEU A 56 15.48 17.31 -3.62
N SER A 57 14.42 18.06 -3.33
CA SER A 57 14.28 19.45 -3.78
C SER A 57 15.29 20.30 -3.00
N LYS A 58 16.27 20.89 -3.68
CA LYS A 58 17.18 21.87 -3.06
C LYS A 58 16.35 23.02 -2.49
N SER A 59 16.53 23.34 -1.21
CA SER A 59 16.10 24.63 -0.66
C SER A 59 17.06 25.70 -1.16
N GLU A 60 16.58 26.63 -1.99
CA GLU A 60 17.35 27.83 -2.32
C GLU A 60 17.69 28.59 -1.04
N SER A 61 18.94 29.07 -0.97
CA SER A 61 19.49 29.84 0.16
C SER A 61 19.18 31.32 0.01
#